data_AF-A0A2T5BQL4-F1
#
_entry.id   AF-A0A2T5BQL4-F1
#
_cell.length_a   1.000
_cell.length_b   1.000
_cell.length_c   1.000
_cell.angle_alpha   90.00
_cell.angle_beta   90.00
_cell.angle_gamma   90.00
#
_symmetry.space_group_name_H-M   'P 1'
#
loop_
_entity.id
_entity.type
_entity.pdbx_description
1 polymer ?
#
loop_
_entity_poly.entity_id
_entity_poly.type
_entity_poly.pdbx_seq_one_letter_code
_entity_poly.pdbx_strand_id
1 'polypeptide(L)'
;MFRASRKAGNITRETILSCRPSGCLRDLTPENIAALYLDGTRRIGCADVSCPACAGAGRAHLEDLCEGFDALLAARGLPGLEFVGLDPAALGAWRRRRREAPADMGRRRLFVPPEDTPTALRRLQAKGAQRPGVPFAHVPVIDAERCSGCSACVRVCPEGVISLADSLEGGGAAYRVRPTRCCGCALCVDVCPESALRLDRFAPAPVDLQLAHSICPSCGADKLDPVAKATDGVGPCRVCRAVRSRPPVLVMR
;
A
#
# COMPACT_ATOMS: atom_id res chain seq x y z
N MET A 1 -29.82 -4.17 17.96
CA MET A 1 -30.25 -3.15 16.99
C MET A 1 -29.77 -1.80 17.50
N PHE A 2 -28.71 -1.25 16.91
CA PHE A 2 -28.01 -0.06 17.41
C PHE A 2 -28.82 1.20 17.10
N ARG A 3 -29.11 2.04 18.10
CA ARG A 3 -29.78 3.32 17.86
C ARG A 3 -28.82 4.25 17.12
N ALA A 4 -29.10 4.42 15.83
CA ALA A 4 -28.70 5.59 15.06
C ALA A 4 -28.97 6.85 15.88
N SER A 5 -27.97 7.70 16.05
CA SER A 5 -28.22 9.08 16.44
C SER A 5 -29.03 9.72 15.32
N ARG A 6 -30.35 9.85 15.51
CA ARG A 6 -31.26 10.43 14.52
C ARG A 6 -31.08 11.96 14.53
N LYS A 7 -30.11 12.43 13.76
CA LYS A 7 -30.23 13.70 13.04
C LYS A 7 -30.28 13.33 11.55
N ALA A 8 -31.38 13.71 10.91
CA ALA A 8 -31.73 13.55 9.50
C ALA A 8 -30.75 12.75 8.60
N GLY A 9 -31.15 11.55 8.18
CA GLY A 9 -30.78 11.02 6.86
C GLY A 9 -29.56 10.12 6.69
N ASN A 10 -28.71 9.85 7.69
CA ASN A 10 -27.63 8.86 7.51
C ASN A 10 -27.17 8.23 8.84
N ILE A 11 -27.25 6.91 8.98
CA ILE A 11 -26.75 6.20 10.18
C ILE A 11 -25.23 6.12 10.07
N THR A 12 -24.50 7.02 10.74
CA THR A 12 -23.04 6.95 10.83
C THR A 12 -22.63 5.89 11.85
N ARG A 13 -22.05 4.77 11.40
CA ARG A 13 -21.53 3.72 12.29
C ARG A 13 -20.20 4.19 12.89
N GLU A 14 -20.05 4.03 14.20
CA GLU A 14 -18.84 4.37 14.97
C GLU A 14 -18.15 3.10 15.48
N THR A 15 -16.84 3.01 15.26
CA THR A 15 -15.99 1.92 15.75
C THR A 15 -14.94 2.48 16.70
N ILE A 16 -14.74 1.85 17.86
CA ILE A 16 -13.68 2.25 18.80
C ILE A 16 -12.56 1.22 18.75
N LEU A 17 -11.34 1.71 18.54
CA LEU A 17 -10.11 0.94 18.52
C LEU A 17 -9.25 1.30 19.74
N SER A 18 -8.50 0.32 20.23
CA SER A 18 -7.60 0.48 21.38
C SER A 18 -6.59 -0.66 21.39
N CYS A 19 -5.36 -0.41 21.88
CA CYS A 19 -4.26 -1.39 21.92
C CYS A 19 -4.63 -2.72 22.61
N ARG A 20 -5.59 -2.69 23.53
CA ARG A 20 -6.29 -3.87 24.06
C ARG A 20 -7.79 -3.56 24.08
N PRO A 21 -8.67 -4.48 23.63
CA PRO A 21 -8.41 -5.83 23.11
C PRO A 21 -8.20 -5.89 21.59
N SER A 22 -8.14 -4.77 20.88
CA SER A 22 -8.24 -4.74 19.40
C SER A 22 -6.95 -5.11 18.66
N GLY A 23 -5.90 -5.53 19.36
CA GLY A 23 -4.55 -5.70 18.81
C GLY A 23 -3.73 -4.41 18.91
N CYS A 24 -2.43 -4.47 18.58
CA CYS A 24 -1.58 -3.29 18.60
C CYS A 24 -2.04 -2.31 17.52
N LEU A 25 -2.27 -1.05 17.90
CA LEU A 25 -2.69 -0.04 16.92
C LEU A 25 -1.62 0.23 15.85
N ARG A 26 -0.34 -0.03 16.14
CA ARG A 26 0.76 0.09 15.17
C ARG A 26 0.69 -0.92 14.03
N ASP A 27 0.01 -2.04 14.26
CA ASP A 27 -0.13 -3.10 13.25
C ASP A 27 -1.34 -2.84 12.34
N LEU A 28 -2.12 -1.78 12.60
CA LEU A 28 -3.22 -1.40 11.73
C LEU A 28 -2.69 -0.83 10.42
N THR A 29 -3.26 -1.33 9.33
CA THR A 29 -2.94 -0.98 7.96
C THR A 29 -4.13 -0.31 7.28
N PRO A 30 -3.93 0.33 6.11
CA PRO A 30 -5.04 0.84 5.30
C PRO A 30 -6.08 -0.24 4.96
N GLU A 31 -5.71 -1.52 4.91
CA GLU A 31 -6.65 -2.64 4.71
C GLU A 31 -7.65 -2.75 5.86
N ASN A 32 -7.21 -2.61 7.11
CA ASN A 32 -8.11 -2.68 8.26
C ASN A 32 -9.11 -1.52 8.26
N ILE A 33 -8.64 -0.30 7.93
CA ILE A 33 -9.49 0.89 7.83
C ILE A 33 -10.48 0.76 6.67
N ALA A 34 -10.02 0.27 5.52
CA ALA A 34 -10.87 -0.02 4.37
C ALA A 34 -12.00 -1.02 4.72
N ALA A 35 -11.67 -2.08 5.45
CA ALA A 35 -12.67 -3.08 5.87
C ALA A 35 -13.73 -2.45 6.79
N LEU A 36 -13.31 -1.66 7.79
CA LEU A 36 -14.23 -0.93 8.67
C LEU A 36 -15.14 0.02 7.89
N TYR A 37 -14.56 0.76 6.94
CA TYR A 37 -15.28 1.71 6.11
C TYR A 37 -16.33 1.03 5.22
N LEU A 38 -15.98 -0.08 4.58
CA LEU A 38 -16.91 -0.87 3.76
C LEU A 38 -18.02 -1.52 4.59
N ASP A 39 -17.78 -1.80 5.87
CA ASP A 39 -18.79 -2.24 6.84
C ASP A 39 -19.66 -1.07 7.38
N GLY A 40 -19.52 0.12 6.79
CA GLY A 40 -20.34 1.30 7.09
C GLY A 40 -19.78 2.21 8.18
N THR A 41 -18.60 1.91 8.75
CA THR A 41 -17.95 2.80 9.72
C THR A 41 -17.62 4.14 9.07
N ARG A 42 -18.02 5.24 9.71
CA ARG A 42 -17.71 6.62 9.30
C ARG A 42 -16.99 7.40 10.40
N ARG A 43 -16.88 6.82 11.59
CA ARG A 43 -16.17 7.37 12.74
C ARG A 43 -15.31 6.30 13.40
N ILE A 44 -14.03 6.59 13.60
CA ILE A 44 -13.12 5.73 14.37
C ILE A 44 -12.68 6.51 15.60
N GLY A 45 -13.07 6.04 16.79
CA GLY A 45 -12.61 6.62 18.04
C GLY A 45 -11.47 5.84 18.68
N CYS A 46 -10.55 6.54 19.31
CA CYS A 46 -9.47 5.94 20.08
C CYS A 46 -9.32 6.67 21.41
N ALA A 47 -9.29 5.93 22.51
CA ALA A 47 -8.94 6.52 23.79
C ALA A 47 -7.43 6.68 23.95
N ASP A 48 -7.00 7.61 24.79
CA ASP A 48 -5.61 7.65 25.23
C ASP A 48 -5.26 6.36 25.98
N VAL A 49 -4.46 5.54 25.32
CA VAL A 49 -3.85 4.36 25.92
C VAL A 49 -2.37 4.66 26.05
N SER A 50 -1.91 5.02 27.25
CA SER A 50 -0.48 5.00 27.56
C SER A 50 -0.02 3.55 27.58
N CYS A 51 0.24 3.00 26.40
CA CYS A 51 0.85 1.69 26.29
C CYS A 51 2.33 1.86 26.66
N PRO A 52 2.83 1.25 27.77
CA PRO A 52 4.21 1.43 28.19
C PRO A 52 5.21 0.93 27.15
N ALA A 53 4.80 0.01 26.27
CA ALA A 53 5.64 -0.51 25.19
C ALA A 53 5.82 0.46 24.00
N CYS A 54 4.95 1.46 23.84
CA CYS A 54 5.05 2.39 22.71
C CYS A 54 4.81 3.86 23.08
N ALA A 55 4.67 4.20 24.37
CA ALA A 55 4.48 5.55 24.88
C ALA A 55 3.37 6.36 24.14
N GLY A 56 2.31 5.68 23.68
CA GLY A 56 1.21 6.31 22.94
C GLY A 56 1.40 6.38 21.42
N ALA A 57 2.55 5.97 20.86
CA ALA A 57 2.80 5.98 19.41
C ALA A 57 1.76 5.20 18.59
N GLY A 58 1.07 4.22 19.20
CA GLY A 58 -0.03 3.52 18.53
C GLY A 58 -1.24 4.40 18.24
N ARG A 59 -1.58 5.36 19.10
CA ARG A 59 -2.66 6.32 18.85
C ARG A 59 -2.27 7.24 17.70
N ALA A 60 -1.08 7.82 17.77
CA ALA A 60 -0.56 8.71 16.71
C ALA A 60 -0.58 8.01 15.35
N HIS A 61 -0.08 6.76 15.28
CA HIS A 61 -0.15 5.97 14.05
C HIS A 61 -1.58 5.77 13.52
N LEU A 62 -2.55 5.48 14.41
CA LEU A 62 -3.95 5.33 13.99
C LEU A 62 -4.54 6.66 13.50
N GLU A 63 -4.21 7.76 14.15
CA GLU A 63 -4.65 9.11 13.78
C GLU A 63 -4.11 9.47 12.39
N ASP A 64 -2.80 9.36 12.16
CA ASP A 64 -2.15 9.58 10.86
C ASP A 64 -2.76 8.68 9.77
N LEU A 65 -3.03 7.42 10.11
CA LEU A 65 -3.63 6.45 9.19
C LEU A 65 -5.07 6.84 8.82
N CYS A 66 -5.87 7.32 9.77
CA CYS A 66 -7.23 7.78 9.50
C CYS A 66 -7.23 9.06 8.68
N GLU A 67 -6.35 10.01 8.99
CA GLU A 67 -6.22 11.28 8.25
C GLU A 67 -5.84 11.03 6.78
N GLY A 68 -4.79 10.25 6.53
CA GLY A 68 -4.39 9.89 5.17
C GLY A 68 -5.48 9.12 4.42
N PHE A 69 -6.24 8.26 5.12
CA PHE A 69 -7.34 7.52 4.51
C PHE A 69 -8.55 8.41 4.21
N ASP A 70 -8.86 9.39 5.05
CA ASP A 70 -9.93 10.37 4.78
C ASP A 70 -9.60 11.23 3.56
N ALA A 71 -8.36 11.71 3.46
CA ALA A 71 -7.88 12.41 2.26
C ALA A 71 -8.02 11.55 1.00
N LEU A 72 -7.71 10.24 1.10
CA LEU A 72 -7.88 9.26 0.04
C LEU A 72 -9.36 9.12 -0.39
N LEU A 73 -10.28 9.11 0.57
CA LEU A 73 -11.73 9.04 0.33
C LEU A 73 -12.25 10.33 -0.32
N ALA A 74 -11.82 11.49 0.18
CA ALA A 74 -12.19 12.81 -0.34
C ALA A 74 -11.77 12.96 -1.81
N ALA A 75 -10.53 12.57 -2.15
CA ALA A 75 -10.03 12.58 -3.53
C ALA A 75 -10.85 11.68 -4.48
N ARG A 76 -11.57 10.69 -3.94
CA ARG A 76 -12.46 9.78 -4.67
C ARG A 76 -13.93 10.20 -4.64
N GLY A 77 -14.27 11.33 -4.01
CA GLY A 77 -15.66 11.78 -3.84
C GLY A 77 -16.50 10.84 -2.98
N LEU A 78 -15.87 10.11 -2.06
CA LEU A 78 -16.54 9.20 -1.14
C LEU A 78 -16.87 9.91 0.18
N PRO A 79 -17.90 9.46 0.93
CA PRO A 79 -18.16 9.96 2.28
C PRO A 79 -16.92 9.85 3.17
N GLY A 80 -16.64 10.88 3.97
CA GLY A 80 -15.45 10.93 4.82
C GLY A 80 -15.47 9.94 5.99
N LEU A 81 -14.31 9.82 6.61
CA LEU A 81 -14.01 9.04 7.80
C LEU A 81 -13.41 9.96 8.87
N GLU A 82 -14.13 10.14 9.97
CA GLU A 82 -13.69 10.99 11.07
C GLU A 82 -12.90 10.17 12.12
N PHE A 83 -11.73 10.65 12.53
CA PHE A 83 -11.03 10.18 13.72
C PHE A 83 -11.45 10.99 14.95
N VAL A 84 -11.70 10.31 16.09
CA VAL A 84 -12.15 10.96 17.32
C VAL A 84 -11.32 10.50 18.52
N GLY A 85 -10.56 11.41 19.12
CA GLY A 85 -9.95 11.18 20.42
C GLY A 85 -11.01 11.04 21.50
N LEU A 86 -10.97 9.95 22.27
CA LEU A 86 -11.89 9.71 23.39
C LEU A 86 -11.22 10.03 24.72
N ASP A 87 -11.80 10.96 25.47
CA ASP A 87 -11.47 11.17 26.87
C ASP A 87 -11.96 9.97 27.74
N PRO A 88 -11.50 9.87 29.01
CA PRO A 88 -11.91 8.78 29.91
C PRO A 88 -13.43 8.68 30.15
N ALA A 89 -14.14 9.80 30.19
CA ALA A 89 -15.60 9.82 30.39
C ALA A 89 -16.34 9.30 29.15
N ALA A 90 -15.93 9.75 27.96
CA ALA A 90 -16.43 9.29 26.67
C ALA A 90 -16.15 7.79 26.46
N LEU A 91 -14.94 7.33 26.80
CA LEU A 91 -14.60 5.91 26.79
C LEU A 91 -15.46 5.12 27.79
N GLY A 92 -15.67 5.64 29.00
CA GLY A 92 -16.52 5.02 30.02
C GLY A 92 -17.97 4.89 29.55
N ALA A 93 -18.53 5.95 28.96
CA ALA A 93 -19.86 5.95 28.37
C ALA A 93 -19.97 4.94 27.22
N TRP A 94 -18.96 4.88 26.36
CA TRP A 94 -18.91 3.88 25.30
C TRP A 94 -18.84 2.44 25.84
N ARG A 95 -18.00 2.18 26.85
CA ARG A 95 -17.89 0.84 27.47
C ARG A 95 -19.22 0.37 28.04
N ARG A 96 -20.00 1.26 28.67
CA ARG A 96 -21.35 0.96 29.17
C ARG A 96 -22.28 0.58 28.03
N ARG A 97 -22.39 1.44 27.01
CA ARG A 97 -23.20 1.18 25.80
C ARG A 97 -22.82 -0.12 25.10
N ARG A 98 -21.52 -0.48 25.06
CA ARG A 98 -21.04 -1.73 24.44
C ARG A 98 -21.48 -2.97 25.21
N ARG A 99 -21.53 -2.95 26.55
CA ARG A 99 -22.02 -4.09 27.34
C ARG A 99 -23.50 -4.35 27.10
N GLU A 100 -24.25 -3.29 26.87
CA GLU A 100 -25.69 -3.34 26.61
C GLU A 100 -26.01 -3.68 25.14
N ALA A 101 -25.02 -3.63 24.25
CA ALA A 101 -25.18 -3.91 22.84
C ALA A 101 -25.06 -5.43 22.54
N PRO A 102 -25.84 -5.95 21.57
CA PRO A 102 -25.67 -7.33 21.10
C PRO A 102 -24.28 -7.53 20.48
N ALA A 103 -23.74 -8.74 20.61
CA ALA A 103 -22.44 -9.10 20.08
C ALA A 103 -22.36 -8.85 18.56
N ASP A 104 -21.43 -7.98 18.14
CA ASP A 104 -21.14 -7.72 16.73
C ASP A 104 -20.15 -8.78 16.22
N MET A 105 -20.68 -9.84 15.60
CA MET A 105 -19.88 -10.91 15.00
C MET A 105 -19.06 -10.43 13.80
N GLY A 106 -19.37 -9.26 13.21
CA GLY A 106 -18.58 -8.64 12.13
C GLY A 106 -17.19 -8.22 12.60
N ARG A 107 -17.03 -7.83 13.87
CA ARG A 107 -15.72 -7.52 14.46
C ARG A 107 -14.78 -8.72 14.55
N ARG A 108 -15.31 -9.96 14.56
CA ARG A 108 -14.47 -11.17 14.51
C ARG A 108 -13.81 -11.36 13.14
N ARG A 109 -14.31 -10.70 12.08
CA ARG A 109 -13.80 -10.78 10.71
C ARG A 109 -12.72 -9.75 10.37
N LEU A 110 -12.40 -8.83 11.29
CA LEU A 110 -11.33 -7.84 11.11
C LEU A 110 -9.94 -8.48 10.86
N PHE A 111 -9.77 -9.75 11.22
CA PHE A 111 -8.52 -10.50 11.08
C PHE A 111 -8.65 -11.76 10.22
N VAL A 112 -9.81 -12.02 9.60
CA VAL A 112 -10.02 -13.18 8.72
C VAL A 112 -10.61 -12.69 7.39
N PRO A 113 -9.78 -12.29 6.42
CA PRO A 113 -10.26 -12.00 5.08
C PRO A 113 -10.77 -13.30 4.42
N PRO A 114 -11.87 -13.26 3.65
CA PRO A 114 -12.31 -14.41 2.84
C PRO A 114 -11.28 -14.71 1.74
N GLU A 115 -11.00 -16.00 1.51
CA GLU A 115 -9.86 -16.46 0.70
C GLU A 115 -9.93 -16.09 -0.80
N ASP A 116 -11.09 -15.67 -1.33
CA ASP A 116 -11.29 -15.43 -2.78
C ASP A 116 -11.82 -14.03 -3.16
N THR A 117 -11.83 -13.06 -2.24
CA THR A 117 -12.35 -11.71 -2.53
C THR A 117 -11.22 -10.69 -2.62
N PRO A 118 -11.20 -9.77 -3.62
CA PRO A 118 -10.29 -8.64 -3.60
C PRO A 118 -10.39 -7.93 -2.25
N THR A 119 -9.23 -7.63 -1.65
CA THR A 119 -9.17 -7.04 -0.32
C THR A 119 -10.00 -5.75 -0.24
N ALA A 120 -10.43 -5.37 0.96
CA ALA A 120 -11.24 -4.18 1.15
C ALA A 120 -10.55 -2.93 0.58
N LEU A 121 -9.23 -2.82 0.75
CA LEU A 121 -8.44 -1.73 0.20
C LEU A 121 -8.46 -1.75 -1.32
N ARG A 122 -8.22 -2.90 -1.97
CA ARG A 122 -8.25 -3.00 -3.43
C ARG A 122 -9.61 -2.59 -4.00
N ARG A 123 -10.71 -3.01 -3.34
CA ARG A 123 -12.08 -2.64 -3.73
C ARG A 123 -12.32 -1.14 -3.62
N LEU A 124 -11.83 -0.49 -2.57
CA LEU A 124 -11.95 0.96 -2.40
C LEU A 124 -11.06 1.73 -3.36
N GLN A 125 -9.80 1.31 -3.53
CA GLN A 125 -8.86 1.97 -4.42
C GLN A 125 -9.32 1.95 -5.87
N ALA A 126 -10.07 0.92 -6.30
CA ALA A 126 -10.68 0.83 -7.62
C ALA A 126 -11.80 1.86 -7.86
N LYS A 127 -12.43 2.40 -6.81
CA LYS A 127 -13.46 3.44 -6.95
C LYS A 127 -12.79 4.78 -7.28
N GLY A 128 -13.22 5.41 -8.38
CA GLY A 128 -12.71 6.75 -8.75
C GLY A 128 -11.24 6.79 -9.18
N ALA A 129 -10.61 5.63 -9.41
CA ALA A 129 -9.17 5.50 -9.69
C ALA A 129 -8.68 6.12 -11.02
N GLN A 130 -9.59 6.68 -11.82
CA GLN A 130 -9.29 7.14 -13.18
C GLN A 130 -8.94 8.63 -13.28
N ARG A 131 -8.96 9.37 -12.16
CA ARG A 131 -8.60 10.79 -12.15
C ARG A 131 -7.09 10.96 -11.92
N PRO A 132 -6.37 11.76 -12.74
CA PRO A 132 -4.98 12.10 -12.51
C PRO A 132 -4.78 12.71 -11.11
N GLY A 133 -3.68 12.36 -10.44
CA GLY A 133 -3.33 12.91 -9.12
C GLY A 133 -4.08 12.30 -7.93
N VAL A 134 -5.02 11.37 -8.13
CA VAL A 134 -5.69 10.69 -7.00
C VAL A 134 -4.69 9.79 -6.25
N PRO A 135 -4.57 9.91 -4.92
CA PRO A 135 -3.61 9.14 -4.15
C PRO A 135 -4.02 7.67 -4.00
N PHE A 136 -3.04 6.81 -3.80
CA PHE A 136 -3.15 5.40 -3.43
C PHE A 136 -2.55 5.18 -2.06
N ALA A 137 -3.06 4.18 -1.33
CA ALA A 137 -2.63 3.91 0.04
C ALA A 137 -1.16 3.47 0.13
N HIS A 138 -0.70 2.70 -0.85
CA HIS A 138 0.67 2.22 -0.96
C HIS A 138 1.17 2.41 -2.39
N VAL A 139 2.29 3.12 -2.54
CA VAL A 139 2.88 3.44 -3.84
C VAL A 139 4.35 3.06 -3.87
N PRO A 140 4.72 2.00 -4.61
CA PRO A 140 6.12 1.73 -4.89
C PRO A 140 6.69 2.81 -5.80
N VAL A 141 7.77 3.45 -5.39
CA VAL A 141 8.47 4.45 -6.21
C VAL A 141 9.87 3.95 -6.53
N ILE A 142 10.23 4.02 -7.82
CA ILE A 142 11.54 3.61 -8.33
C ILE A 142 12.37 4.87 -8.59
N ASP A 143 13.54 4.93 -7.95
CA ASP A 143 14.57 5.93 -8.23
C ASP A 143 15.29 5.55 -9.55
N ALA A 144 15.14 6.40 -10.57
CA ALA A 144 15.71 6.16 -11.90
C ALA A 144 17.25 6.13 -11.91
N GLU A 145 17.88 6.97 -11.08
CA GLU A 145 19.34 7.12 -11.01
C GLU A 145 19.99 5.92 -10.31
N ARG A 146 19.30 5.35 -9.34
CA ARG A 146 19.78 4.16 -8.61
C ARG A 146 19.39 2.86 -9.29
N CYS A 147 18.27 2.84 -10.03
CA CYS A 147 17.80 1.63 -10.68
C CYS A 147 18.85 1.06 -11.64
N SER A 148 18.91 -0.28 -11.68
CA SER A 148 19.83 -1.04 -12.54
C SER A 148 19.11 -1.87 -13.59
N GLY A 149 17.78 -1.77 -13.68
CA GLY A 149 17.00 -2.51 -14.67
C GLY A 149 16.96 -4.04 -14.49
N CYS A 150 17.37 -4.60 -13.34
CA CYS A 150 17.48 -6.05 -13.13
C CYS A 150 16.15 -6.83 -12.99
N SER A 151 15.01 -6.12 -12.94
CA SER A 151 13.65 -6.67 -12.80
C SER A 151 13.42 -7.58 -11.58
N ALA A 152 14.25 -7.53 -10.54
CA ALA A 152 14.06 -8.33 -9.33
C ALA A 152 12.72 -8.01 -8.64
N CYS A 153 12.36 -6.72 -8.60
CA CYS A 153 11.10 -6.26 -8.04
C CYS A 153 9.86 -6.74 -8.82
N VAL A 154 9.97 -6.92 -10.14
CA VAL A 154 8.91 -7.48 -10.99
C VAL A 154 8.68 -8.94 -10.63
N ARG A 155 9.76 -9.72 -10.49
CA ARG A 155 9.69 -11.16 -10.19
C ARG A 155 9.19 -11.48 -8.78
N VAL A 156 9.57 -10.67 -7.79
CA VAL A 156 9.23 -10.94 -6.38
C VAL A 156 7.80 -10.53 -6.01
N CYS A 157 7.16 -9.64 -6.79
CA CYS A 157 5.89 -9.06 -6.39
C CYS A 157 4.72 -10.06 -6.60
N PRO A 158 4.10 -10.59 -5.52
CA PRO A 158 3.01 -11.56 -5.67
C PRO A 158 1.77 -10.94 -6.32
N GLU A 159 1.60 -9.63 -6.15
CA GLU A 159 0.47 -8.88 -6.71
C GLU A 159 0.73 -8.34 -8.11
N GLY A 160 1.93 -8.53 -8.68
CA GLY A 160 2.29 -7.98 -9.99
C GLY A 160 2.11 -6.46 -10.08
N VAL A 161 2.39 -5.73 -8.99
CA VAL A 161 2.24 -4.27 -8.90
C VAL A 161 3.22 -3.56 -9.83
N ILE A 162 4.44 -4.09 -9.95
CA ILE A 162 5.47 -3.59 -10.84
C ILE A 162 5.57 -4.59 -11.99
N SER A 163 5.42 -4.12 -13.22
CA SER A 163 5.40 -4.95 -14.42
C SER A 163 6.27 -4.35 -15.52
N LEU A 164 6.84 -5.20 -16.36
CA LEU A 164 7.40 -4.76 -17.64
C LEU A 164 6.23 -4.54 -18.61
N ALA A 165 6.22 -3.37 -19.24
CA ALA A 165 5.25 -3.01 -20.26
C ALA A 165 5.97 -2.29 -21.40
N ASP A 166 5.33 -2.25 -22.58
CA ASP A 166 5.81 -1.41 -23.65
C ASP A 166 5.71 0.07 -23.24
N SER A 167 6.76 0.81 -23.59
CA SER A 167 6.81 2.25 -23.42
C SER A 167 5.71 2.89 -24.28
N LEU A 168 4.99 3.82 -23.68
CA LEU A 168 3.97 4.61 -24.39
C LEU A 168 4.60 5.67 -25.31
N GLU A 169 5.89 5.96 -25.14
CA GLU A 169 6.61 7.04 -25.82
C GLU A 169 7.75 6.53 -26.72
N GLY A 170 7.48 5.46 -27.48
CA GLY A 170 8.33 5.00 -28.58
C GLY A 170 9.14 3.74 -28.28
N GLY A 171 8.67 2.60 -28.80
CA GLY A 171 9.44 1.38 -29.13
C GLY A 171 10.25 0.67 -28.02
N GLY A 172 10.30 1.20 -26.80
CA GLY A 172 11.07 0.67 -25.67
C GLY A 172 10.23 -0.08 -24.63
N ALA A 173 10.85 -0.43 -23.51
CA ALA A 173 10.18 -1.03 -22.36
C ALA A 173 10.06 0.00 -21.22
N ALA A 174 9.18 -0.25 -20.25
CA ALA A 174 9.08 0.53 -19.04
C ALA A 174 8.72 -0.35 -17.86
N TYR A 175 9.19 0.03 -16.67
CA TYR A 175 8.57 -0.45 -15.44
C TYR A 175 7.30 0.36 -15.17
N ARG A 176 6.17 -0.29 -15.39
CA ARG A 176 4.84 0.23 -15.09
C ARG A 176 4.43 -0.19 -13.70
N VAL A 177 4.06 0.79 -12.87
CA VAL A 177 3.59 0.56 -11.50
C VAL A 177 2.08 0.75 -11.45
N ARG A 178 1.36 -0.24 -10.91
CA ARG A 178 -0.10 -0.21 -10.71
C ARG A 178 -0.44 -0.29 -9.21
N PRO A 179 -0.42 0.85 -8.48
CA PRO A 179 -0.57 0.86 -7.02
C PRO A 179 -1.90 0.30 -6.49
N THR A 180 -2.94 0.22 -7.34
CA THR A 180 -4.27 -0.30 -6.98
C THR A 180 -4.27 -1.68 -6.35
N ARG A 181 -3.25 -2.50 -6.62
CA ARG A 181 -3.09 -3.86 -6.09
C ARG A 181 -2.07 -3.96 -4.96
N CYS A 182 -1.39 -2.88 -4.60
CA CYS A 182 -0.31 -2.93 -3.61
C CYS A 182 -0.87 -3.13 -2.20
N CYS A 183 -0.51 -4.24 -1.57
CA CYS A 183 -0.81 -4.53 -0.16
C CYS A 183 0.24 -3.94 0.82
N GLY A 184 1.30 -3.32 0.30
CA GLY A 184 2.34 -2.69 1.13
C GLY A 184 3.34 -3.65 1.79
N CYS A 185 3.47 -4.89 1.31
CA CYS A 185 4.37 -5.91 1.88
C CYS A 185 5.88 -5.61 1.78
N ALA A 186 6.28 -4.56 1.06
CA ALA A 186 7.66 -4.11 0.88
C ALA A 186 8.69 -5.11 0.30
N LEU A 187 8.28 -6.30 -0.16
CA LEU A 187 9.19 -7.28 -0.79
C LEU A 187 10.03 -6.70 -1.96
N CYS A 188 9.47 -5.75 -2.71
CA CYS A 188 10.19 -5.08 -3.79
C CYS A 188 11.34 -4.19 -3.29
N VAL A 189 11.19 -3.58 -2.11
CA VAL A 189 12.22 -2.79 -1.44
C VAL A 189 13.33 -3.72 -0.96
N ASP A 190 12.95 -4.79 -0.25
CA ASP A 190 13.90 -5.74 0.35
C ASP A 190 14.77 -6.45 -0.69
N VAL A 191 14.19 -6.83 -1.83
CA VAL A 191 14.92 -7.53 -2.90
C VAL A 191 15.82 -6.60 -3.72
N CYS A 192 15.69 -5.27 -3.59
CA CYS A 192 16.38 -4.32 -4.46
C CYS A 192 17.85 -4.16 -4.05
N PRO A 193 18.82 -4.67 -4.83
CA PRO A 193 20.23 -4.61 -4.45
C PRO A 193 20.81 -3.19 -4.50
N GLU A 194 20.18 -2.28 -5.25
CA GLU A 194 20.60 -0.88 -5.35
C GLU A 194 19.90 0.03 -4.33
N SER A 195 18.98 -0.54 -3.52
CA SER A 195 17.99 0.18 -2.71
C SER A 195 17.30 1.34 -3.47
N ALA A 196 17.01 1.11 -4.75
CA ALA A 196 16.36 2.07 -5.65
C ALA A 196 14.83 2.14 -5.45
N LEU A 197 14.28 1.35 -4.53
CA LEU A 197 12.84 1.25 -4.30
C LEU A 197 12.49 1.75 -2.91
N ARG A 198 11.37 2.47 -2.82
CA ARG A 198 10.72 2.83 -1.56
C ARG A 198 9.21 2.64 -1.68
N LEU A 199 8.52 2.63 -0.55
CA LEU A 199 7.07 2.56 -0.49
C LEU A 199 6.50 3.83 0.15
N ASP A 200 5.95 4.71 -0.68
CA ASP A 200 5.27 5.90 -0.21
C ASP A 200 3.83 5.56 0.19
N ARG A 201 3.27 6.30 1.16
CA ARG A 201 1.88 6.14 1.62
C ARG A 201 1.05 7.33 1.18
N PHE A 202 -0.21 7.07 0.84
CA PHE A 202 -1.18 8.11 0.44
C PHE A 202 -0.66 9.05 -0.65
N ALA A 203 0.08 8.50 -1.62
CA ALA A 203 0.76 9.25 -2.66
C ALA A 203 0.06 9.03 -4.03
N PRO A 204 0.19 9.98 -4.99
CA PRO A 204 -0.30 9.76 -6.35
C PRO A 204 0.44 8.59 -7.04
N ALA A 205 -0.11 8.10 -8.16
CA ALA A 205 0.60 7.11 -8.98
C ALA A 205 1.98 7.66 -9.40
N PRO A 206 3.03 6.83 -9.36
CA PRO A 206 4.34 7.23 -9.83
C PRO A 206 4.34 7.22 -11.36
N VAL A 207 5.31 7.93 -11.95
CA VAL A 207 5.56 7.86 -13.38
C VAL A 207 6.20 6.52 -13.75
N ASP A 208 5.86 6.01 -14.94
CA ASP A 208 6.49 4.81 -15.48
C ASP A 208 7.98 5.06 -15.71
N LEU A 209 8.85 4.17 -15.19
CA LEU A 209 10.29 4.27 -15.42
C LEU A 209 10.63 3.71 -16.79
N GLN A 210 11.01 4.58 -17.72
CA GLN A 210 11.40 4.19 -19.08
C GLN A 210 12.72 3.42 -19.09
N LEU A 211 12.77 2.37 -19.90
CA LEU A 211 13.90 1.47 -20.05
C LEU A 211 14.35 1.40 -21.52
N ALA A 212 15.65 1.51 -21.73
CA ALA A 212 16.28 1.19 -23.00
C ALA A 212 16.60 -0.31 -23.05
N HIS A 213 16.29 -0.93 -24.18
CA HIS A 213 16.62 -2.32 -24.45
C HIS A 213 17.93 -2.41 -25.27
N SER A 214 18.86 -3.26 -24.84
CA SER A 214 20.11 -3.54 -25.56
C SER A 214 20.57 -4.98 -25.35
N ILE A 215 21.40 -5.52 -26.24
CA ILE A 215 22.04 -6.82 -26.04
C ILE A 215 23.39 -6.63 -25.33
N CYS A 216 23.64 -7.41 -24.27
CA CYS A 216 24.92 -7.36 -23.57
C CYS A 216 26.07 -7.85 -24.47
N PRO A 217 27.12 -7.04 -24.72
CA PRO A 217 28.23 -7.44 -25.59
C PRO A 217 29.08 -8.59 -25.02
N SER A 218 28.99 -8.86 -23.71
CA SER A 218 29.79 -9.90 -23.05
C SER A 218 29.10 -11.26 -23.01
N CYS A 219 27.81 -11.31 -22.68
CA CYS A 219 27.07 -12.58 -22.57
C CYS A 219 26.01 -12.80 -23.65
N GLY A 220 25.58 -11.77 -24.37
CA GLY A 220 24.50 -11.85 -25.36
C GLY A 220 23.08 -11.80 -24.79
N ALA A 221 22.91 -11.61 -23.48
CA ALA A 221 21.59 -11.50 -22.86
C ALA A 221 20.93 -10.15 -23.10
N ASP A 222 19.60 -10.13 -23.13
CA ASP A 222 18.79 -8.91 -23.10
C ASP A 222 19.10 -8.11 -21.84
N LYS A 223 19.34 -6.81 -22.01
CA LYS A 223 19.72 -5.88 -20.98
C LYS A 223 18.76 -4.69 -21.03
N LEU A 224 18.15 -4.43 -19.88
CA LEU A 224 17.31 -3.27 -19.64
C LEU A 224 18.07 -2.29 -18.77
N ASP A 225 18.18 -1.04 -19.22
CA ASP A 225 18.73 0.05 -18.42
C ASP A 225 17.70 1.18 -18.32
N PRO A 226 17.56 1.87 -17.18
CA PRO A 226 16.84 3.13 -17.14
C PRO A 226 17.35 4.06 -18.23
N VAL A 227 16.46 4.68 -19.00
CA VAL A 227 16.83 5.57 -20.13
C VAL A 227 17.80 6.67 -19.68
N ALA A 228 17.61 7.21 -18.47
CA ALA A 228 18.52 8.20 -17.87
C ALA A 228 19.99 7.73 -17.75
N LYS A 229 20.23 6.41 -17.75
CA LYS A 229 21.53 5.77 -17.58
C LYS A 229 21.97 4.95 -18.79
N ALA A 230 21.15 4.90 -19.83
CA ALA A 230 21.43 4.11 -21.02
C ALA A 230 22.55 4.80 -21.81
N THR A 231 23.76 4.25 -21.72
CA THR A 231 24.91 4.71 -22.51
C THR A 231 24.89 4.00 -23.86
N ASP A 232 24.23 4.52 -24.90
CA ASP A 232 24.26 4.10 -26.32
C ASP A 232 24.49 2.59 -26.65
N GLY A 233 24.11 1.66 -25.76
CA GLY A 233 24.46 0.24 -25.84
C GLY A 233 25.90 -0.19 -25.49
N VAL A 234 26.79 0.71 -25.04
CA VAL A 234 28.27 0.50 -25.09
C VAL A 234 28.86 -0.37 -23.94
N GLY A 235 28.05 -0.94 -23.04
CA GLY A 235 28.58 -1.59 -21.82
C GLY A 235 27.95 -2.95 -21.44
N PRO A 236 28.72 -3.83 -20.76
CA PRO A 236 28.20 -5.12 -20.30
C PRO A 236 27.06 -4.94 -19.29
N CYS A 237 26.16 -5.93 -19.24
CA CYS A 237 25.08 -5.97 -18.25
C CYS A 237 25.64 -6.05 -16.82
N ARG A 238 24.79 -5.73 -15.85
CA ARG A 238 25.13 -5.72 -14.42
C ARG A 238 25.83 -7.01 -13.98
N VAL A 239 25.32 -8.17 -14.40
CA VAL A 239 25.88 -9.48 -14.03
C VAL A 239 27.30 -9.63 -14.56
N CYS A 240 27.52 -9.39 -15.85
CA CYS A 240 28.86 -9.49 -16.44
C CYS A 240 29.84 -8.49 -15.84
N ARG A 241 29.37 -7.28 -15.50
CA ARG A 241 30.17 -6.25 -14.82
C ARG A 241 30.58 -6.70 -13.40
N ALA A 242 29.67 -7.32 -12.66
CA ALA A 242 29.91 -7.78 -11.30
C ALA A 242 30.85 -8.99 -11.24
N VAL A 243 30.66 -9.96 -12.14
CA VAL A 243 31.38 -11.25 -12.12
C VAL A 243 32.73 -11.18 -12.86
N ARG A 244 33.00 -10.08 -13.60
CA ARG A 244 34.22 -9.86 -14.43
C ARG A 244 34.57 -11.03 -15.36
N SER A 245 33.59 -11.87 -15.68
CA SER A 245 33.72 -13.03 -16.56
C SER A 245 32.35 -13.38 -17.14
N ARG A 246 32.33 -14.11 -18.28
CA ARG A 246 31.08 -14.54 -18.92
C ARG A 246 30.47 -15.66 -18.07
N PRO A 247 29.24 -15.51 -17.54
CA PRO A 247 28.61 -16.58 -16.77
C PRO A 247 28.52 -17.84 -17.63
N PRO A 248 28.77 -19.04 -17.08
CA PRO A 248 28.68 -20.28 -17.85
C PRO A 248 27.26 -20.39 -18.40
N VAL A 249 27.14 -20.49 -19.73
CA VAL A 249 25.87 -20.75 -20.38
C VAL A 249 25.53 -22.21 -20.06
N LEU A 250 24.57 -22.44 -19.16
CA LEU A 250 23.96 -23.75 -18.99
C LEU A 250 23.13 -24.02 -20.26
N VAL A 251 23.77 -24.63 -21.25
CA VAL A 251 23.05 -25.20 -22.40
C VAL A 251 22.31 -26.41 -21.85
N MET A 252 21.02 -26.25 -21.56
CA MET A 252 20.13 -27.40 -21.36
C MET A 252 20.03 -28.12 -22.70
N ARG A 253 20.72 -29.24 -22.83
CA ARG A 253 20.60 -30.19 -23.94
C ARG A 253 19.35 -31.03 -23.78
#